data_AF-A0A240USG1-F1
#
_entry.id   AF-A0A240USG1-F1
#
_cell.length_a   1.000
_cell.length_b   1.000
_cell.length_c   1.000
_cell.angle_alpha   90.00
_cell.angle_beta   90.00
_cell.angle_gamma   90.00
#
_symmetry.space_group_name_H-M   'P 1'
#
loop_
_entity.id
_entity.type
_entity.pdbx_description
1 polymer ?
#
loop_
_entity_poly.entity_id
_entity_poly.type
_entity_poly.pdbx_seq_one_letter_code
_entity_poly.pdbx_strand_id
1 'polypeptide(L)'
;MSYQHTLGERARVRLAREGGVAYMPALAHPREIAFHDCSLSQRKKVCRLLDEAEQLKCPGDQAGQGDQRYFRIIIMPIGSDNDVITLHVPEHRAPESLVTLWKNGPCDD
;
A
#
# COMPACT_ATOMS: atom_id res chain seq x y z
N MET A 1 1.88 5.37 -14.16
CA MET A 1 2.80 4.21 -14.14
C MET A 1 1.94 2.97 -13.99
N SER A 2 2.36 1.82 -14.52
CA SER A 2 1.62 0.56 -14.37
C SER A 2 2.48 -0.44 -13.61
N TYR A 3 2.14 -0.70 -12.35
CA TYR A 3 2.95 -1.55 -11.47
C TYR A 3 3.02 -3.01 -11.91
N GLN A 4 2.08 -3.47 -12.74
CA GLN A 4 2.04 -4.84 -13.27
C GLN A 4 3.29 -5.25 -14.05
N HIS A 5 3.99 -4.30 -14.71
CA HIS A 5 5.19 -4.60 -15.50
C HIS A 5 6.50 -4.28 -14.77
N THR A 6 6.42 -3.51 -13.68
CA THR A 6 7.59 -3.04 -12.93
C THR A 6 7.85 -3.90 -11.68
N LEU A 7 6.81 -4.51 -11.10
CA LEU A 7 6.95 -5.36 -9.93
C LEU A 7 7.30 -6.79 -10.31
N GLY A 8 8.54 -7.19 -10.04
CA GLY A 8 9.00 -8.57 -10.16
C GLY A 8 8.43 -9.50 -9.09
N GLU A 9 8.64 -10.81 -9.25
CA GLU A 9 8.04 -11.86 -8.41
C GLU A 9 8.49 -11.87 -6.94
N ARG A 10 9.59 -11.20 -6.62
CA ARG A 10 10.16 -11.05 -5.27
C ARG A 10 9.98 -9.62 -4.76
N ALA A 11 9.19 -8.79 -5.44
CA ALA A 11 8.81 -7.48 -4.94
C ALA A 11 8.10 -7.61 -3.60
N ARG A 12 8.20 -6.56 -2.79
CA ARG A 12 7.51 -6.46 -1.50
C ARG A 12 6.70 -5.20 -1.45
N VAL A 13 5.50 -5.31 -0.88
CA VAL A 13 4.62 -4.17 -0.64
C VAL A 13 4.30 -4.13 0.83
N ARG A 14 4.57 -3.00 1.47
CA ARG A 14 4.23 -2.76 2.87
C ARG A 14 3.14 -1.71 2.95
N LEU A 15 2.05 -2.05 3.60
CA LEU A 15 0.86 -1.22 3.73
C LEU A 15 0.61 -0.94 5.22
N ALA A 16 0.69 0.31 5.63
CA ALA A 16 0.45 0.72 7.01
C ALA A 16 -0.63 1.80 7.05
N ARG A 17 -1.45 1.80 8.10
CA ARG A 17 -2.37 2.92 8.36
C ARG A 17 -1.77 3.83 9.42
N GLU A 18 -1.54 5.08 9.07
CA GLU A 18 -0.93 6.09 9.93
C GLU A 18 -1.86 7.32 10.10
N GLY A 19 -1.53 8.20 11.04
CA GLY A 19 -2.32 9.39 11.37
C GLY A 19 -3.39 9.19 12.45
N GLY A 20 -4.03 10.28 12.83
CA GLY A 20 -4.94 10.37 13.98
C GLY A 20 -4.28 10.90 15.26
N VAL A 21 -5.07 11.47 16.15
CA VAL A 21 -4.67 12.26 17.34
C VAL A 21 -3.79 11.50 18.36
N ALA A 22 -3.64 10.18 18.20
CA ALA A 22 -2.68 9.36 18.94
C ALA A 22 -1.99 8.40 17.98
N TYR A 23 -0.67 8.58 17.78
CA TYR A 23 0.16 7.54 17.16
C TYR A 23 0.19 6.32 18.09
N MET A 24 -0.66 5.35 17.80
CA MET A 24 -0.69 4.07 18.48
C MET A 24 -0.01 3.04 17.58
N PRO A 25 1.24 2.62 17.85
CA PRO A 25 1.95 1.63 17.03
C PRO A 25 1.18 0.30 16.92
N ALA A 26 0.39 -0.04 17.95
CA ALA A 26 -0.50 -1.19 17.95
C ALA A 26 -1.68 -1.06 16.96
N LEU A 27 -2.05 0.13 16.48
CA LEU A 27 -3.12 0.32 15.50
C LEU A 27 -2.62 0.47 14.06
N ALA A 28 -1.31 0.70 13.87
CA ALA A 28 -0.73 0.86 12.54
C ALA A 28 -0.76 -0.44 11.72
N HIS A 29 -0.77 -1.60 12.39
CA HIS A 29 -0.78 -2.96 11.83
C HIS A 29 -0.18 -3.01 10.41
N PRO A 30 1.11 -2.73 10.25
CA PRO A 30 1.74 -2.74 8.95
C PRO A 30 1.63 -4.15 8.38
N ARG A 31 1.04 -4.27 7.20
CA ARG A 31 0.95 -5.52 6.47
C ARG A 31 2.00 -5.56 5.38
N GLU A 32 2.89 -6.55 5.46
CA GLU A 32 3.83 -6.85 4.39
C GLU A 32 3.24 -7.93 3.48
N ILE A 33 3.34 -7.70 2.18
CA ILE A 33 2.91 -8.60 1.12
C ILE A 33 4.13 -8.90 0.29
N ALA A 34 4.63 -10.12 0.42
CA ALA A 34 5.74 -10.61 -0.39
C ALA A 34 5.17 -11.27 -1.64
N PHE A 35 5.51 -10.74 -2.83
CA PHE A 35 4.93 -11.24 -4.07
C PHE A 35 5.27 -12.72 -4.31
N HIS A 36 6.39 -13.21 -3.78
CA HIS A 36 6.81 -14.60 -3.95
C HIS A 36 5.88 -15.59 -3.26
N ASP A 37 5.19 -15.16 -2.20
CA ASP A 37 4.17 -15.95 -1.49
C ASP A 37 2.77 -15.79 -2.10
N CYS A 38 2.60 -14.88 -3.07
CA CYS A 38 1.32 -14.63 -3.73
C CYS A 38 1.17 -15.38 -5.06
N SER A 39 -0.05 -15.85 -5.32
CA SER A 39 -0.52 -16.35 -6.62
C SER A 39 -0.47 -15.25 -7.68
N LEU A 40 -0.49 -15.63 -8.96
CA LEU A 40 -0.54 -14.65 -10.07
C LEU A 40 -1.78 -13.75 -9.99
N SER A 41 -2.92 -14.29 -9.54
CA SER A 41 -4.17 -13.55 -9.36
C SER A 41 -4.04 -12.51 -8.23
N GLN A 42 -3.50 -12.91 -7.09
CA GLN A 42 -3.19 -12.02 -5.96
C GLN A 42 -2.24 -10.89 -6.38
N ARG A 43 -1.15 -11.21 -7.08
CA ARG A 43 -0.19 -10.22 -7.60
C ARG A 43 -0.87 -9.19 -8.51
N LYS A 44 -1.69 -9.65 -9.47
CA LYS A 44 -2.45 -8.75 -10.37
C LYS A 44 -3.39 -7.84 -9.60
N LYS A 45 -4.09 -8.37 -8.60
CA LYS A 45 -5.00 -7.60 -7.73
C LYS A 45 -4.23 -6.52 -6.96
N VAL A 46 -3.09 -6.87 -6.36
CA VAL A 46 -2.23 -5.90 -5.67
C VAL A 46 -1.73 -4.84 -6.65
N CYS A 47 -1.21 -5.20 -7.82
CA CYS A 47 -0.74 -4.24 -8.82
C CYS A 47 -1.84 -3.25 -9.24
N ARG A 48 -3.06 -3.73 -9.48
CA ARG A 48 -4.21 -2.86 -9.81
C ARG A 48 -4.52 -1.88 -8.68
N LEU A 49 -4.50 -2.35 -7.42
CA LEU A 49 -4.72 -1.49 -6.26
C LEU A 49 -3.63 -0.43 -6.09
N LEU A 50 -2.38 -0.77 -6.42
CA LEU A 50 -1.29 0.20 -6.44
C LEU A 50 -1.48 1.24 -7.54
N ASP A 51 -1.94 0.83 -8.74
CA ASP A 51 -2.26 1.76 -9.84
C ASP A 51 -3.40 2.72 -9.46
N GLU A 52 -4.43 2.24 -8.75
CA GLU A 52 -5.51 3.07 -8.21
C GLU A 52 -5.01 4.01 -7.09
N ALA A 53 -4.22 3.49 -6.15
CA ALA A 53 -3.60 4.27 -5.08
C ALA A 53 -2.68 5.39 -5.61
N GLU A 54 -1.97 5.15 -6.71
CA GLU A 54 -1.12 6.13 -7.40
C GLU A 54 -1.89 7.36 -7.88
N GLN A 55 -3.13 7.16 -8.32
CA GLN A 55 -4.04 8.22 -8.79
C GLN A 55 -4.67 8.98 -7.64
N LEU A 56 -4.87 8.31 -6.50
CA LEU A 56 -5.51 8.85 -5.30
C LEU A 56 -4.51 9.44 -4.30
N LYS A 57 -3.19 9.31 -4.56
CA LYS A 57 -2.14 9.76 -3.66
C LYS A 57 -2.22 11.28 -3.43
N CYS A 58 -1.79 11.68 -2.25
CA CYS A 58 -1.58 13.08 -1.90
C CYS A 58 -0.15 13.25 -1.35
N PRO A 59 0.40 14.48 -1.34
CA PRO A 59 1.63 14.78 -0.63
C PRO A 59 1.57 14.31 0.83
N GLY A 60 2.67 13.78 1.36
CA GLY A 60 2.72 13.25 2.73
C GLY A 60 2.31 14.29 3.78
N ASP A 61 2.72 15.55 3.60
CA ASP A 61 2.32 16.68 4.46
C ASP A 61 0.82 16.99 4.44
N GLN A 62 0.07 16.50 3.45
CA GLN A 62 -1.38 16.68 3.34
C GLN A 62 -2.17 15.45 3.80
N ALA A 63 -1.56 14.26 3.80
CA ALA A 63 -2.25 13.02 4.13
C ALA A 63 -2.51 12.86 5.64
N GLY A 64 -1.71 13.52 6.49
CA GLY A 64 -1.76 13.42 7.96
C GLY A 64 -2.09 14.73 8.70
N GLN A 65 -2.76 15.69 8.06
CA GLN A 65 -3.14 16.95 8.71
C GLN A 65 -4.22 16.71 9.78
N GLY A 66 -3.93 17.06 11.03
CA GLY A 66 -4.89 16.97 12.14
C GLY A 66 -5.23 15.53 12.53
N ASP A 67 -6.51 15.18 12.49
CA ASP A 67 -7.03 13.84 12.79
C ASP A 67 -7.08 12.92 11.55
N GLN A 68 -6.65 13.41 10.39
CA GLN A 68 -6.71 12.65 9.15
C GLN A 68 -5.80 11.43 9.20
N ARG A 69 -6.41 10.27 8.96
CA ARG A 69 -5.71 9.02 8.74
C ARG A 69 -5.40 8.84 7.26
N TYR A 70 -4.30 8.15 7.00
CA TYR A 70 -3.86 7.81 5.66
C TYR A 70 -3.20 6.43 5.63
N PHE A 71 -3.22 5.82 4.45
CA PHE A 71 -2.45 4.64 4.15
C PHE A 71 -1.08 5.06 3.60
N ARG A 72 -0.03 4.58 4.24
CA ARG A 72 1.33 4.63 3.75
C ARG A 72 1.65 3.31 3.06
N ILE A 73 1.90 3.39 1.76
CA ILE A 73 2.23 2.24 0.92
C ILE A 73 3.69 2.35 0.51
N ILE A 74 4.50 1.36 0.85
CA ILE A 74 5.91 1.29 0.49
C ILE A 74 6.08 0.11 -0.45
N ILE A 75 6.57 0.39 -1.65
CA ILE A 75 6.73 -0.58 -2.73
C ILE A 75 8.23 -0.76 -2.96
N MET A 76 8.70 -2.00 -2.85
CA MET A 76 10.09 -2.39 -2.98
C MET A 76 10.23 -3.35 -4.18
N PRO A 77 10.56 -2.85 -5.38
CA PRO A 77 10.79 -3.69 -6.57
C PRO A 77 12.08 -4.52 -6.45
N ILE A 78 12.18 -5.63 -7.19
CA ILE A 78 13.43 -6.41 -7.26
C ILE A 78 14.51 -5.59 -7.96
N GLY A 79 15.73 -5.62 -7.41
CA GLY A 79 16.95 -5.23 -8.13
C GLY A 79 17.42 -3.82 -7.86
N SER A 80 16.63 -3.03 -7.13
CA SER A 80 17.00 -1.70 -6.68
C SER A 80 16.47 -1.48 -5.26
N ASP A 81 17.35 -1.65 -4.26
CA ASP A 81 17.06 -1.24 -2.88
C ASP A 81 16.88 0.30 -2.77
N ASN A 82 17.34 1.04 -3.78
CA ASN A 82 17.18 2.50 -3.90
C ASN A 82 15.88 2.96 -4.58
N ASP A 83 15.13 2.09 -5.28
CA ASP A 83 13.88 2.45 -5.96
C ASP A 83 12.65 2.16 -5.09
N VAL A 84 12.71 2.63 -3.84
CA VAL A 84 11.57 2.51 -2.92
C VAL A 84 10.54 3.58 -3.28
N ILE A 85 9.36 3.14 -3.74
CA ILE A 85 8.26 4.03 -4.06
C ILE A 85 7.36 4.13 -2.82
N THR A 86 7.11 5.35 -2.35
CA THR A 86 6.23 5.61 -1.20
C THR A 86 5.00 6.39 -1.65
N LEU A 87 3.82 5.84 -1.39
CA LEU A 87 2.53 6.48 -1.65
C LEU A 87 1.83 6.80 -0.34
N HIS A 88 1.21 7.98 -0.27
CA HIS A 88 0.35 8.38 0.84
C HIS A 88 -1.05 8.58 0.29
N VAL A 89 -2.01 7.77 0.76
CA VAL A 89 -3.41 7.83 0.33
C VAL A 89 -4.28 8.14 1.54
N PRO A 90 -4.97 9.29 1.58
CA PRO A 90 -5.90 9.60 2.68
C PRO A 90 -6.95 8.50 2.83
N GLU A 91 -7.24 8.06 4.07
CA GLU A 91 -8.18 6.95 4.34
C GLU A 91 -9.57 7.23 3.76
N HIS A 92 -10.00 8.50 3.74
CA HIS A 92 -11.28 8.92 3.16
C HIS A 92 -11.36 8.81 1.62
N ARG A 93 -10.22 8.72 0.92
CA ARG A 93 -10.15 8.50 -0.53
C ARG A 93 -9.77 7.07 -0.88
N ALA A 94 -9.29 6.29 0.09
CA ALA A 94 -8.85 4.93 -0.14
C ALA A 94 -10.03 4.05 -0.57
N PRO A 95 -9.89 3.25 -1.64
CA PRO A 95 -10.93 2.32 -2.02
C PRO A 95 -11.07 1.22 -0.96
N GLU A 96 -12.27 0.68 -0.80
CA GLU A 96 -12.56 -0.39 0.19
C GLU A 96 -11.68 -1.63 -0.01
N SER A 97 -11.28 -1.88 -1.26
CA SER A 97 -10.33 -2.92 -1.64
C SER A 97 -8.93 -2.72 -1.05
N LEU A 98 -8.45 -1.47 -0.89
CA LEU A 98 -7.19 -1.16 -0.22
C LEU A 98 -7.29 -1.41 1.30
N VAL A 99 -8.42 -1.01 1.90
CA VAL A 99 -8.71 -1.28 3.32
C VAL A 99 -8.78 -2.78 3.59
N THR A 100 -9.43 -3.52 2.70
CA THR A 100 -9.55 -4.98 2.77
C THR A 100 -8.20 -5.66 2.61
N LEU A 101 -7.38 -5.20 1.65
CA LEU A 101 -6.01 -5.69 1.47
C LEU A 101 -5.18 -5.47 2.74
N TRP A 102 -5.30 -4.31 3.39
CA TRP A 102 -4.63 -4.03 4.66
C TRP A 102 -5.13 -4.93 5.80
N LYS A 103 -6.44 -5.10 5.95
CA LYS A 103 -7.03 -5.90 7.03
C LYS A 103 -6.75 -7.40 6.87
N ASN A 104 -7.06 -7.94 5.70
CA ASN A 104 -7.14 -9.39 5.45
C ASN A 104 -5.96 -9.93 4.64
N GLY A 105 -5.21 -9.06 3.96
CA GLY A 105 -4.20 -9.48 3.00
C GLY A 105 -4.79 -9.81 1.63
N PRO A 106 -3.93 -10.23 0.69
CA PRO A 106 -4.36 -10.58 -0.66
C PRO A 106 -5.16 -11.88 -0.60
N CYS A 107 -6.48 -11.79 -0.75
CA CYS A 107 -7.35 -12.95 -0.92
C CYS A 107 -7.58 -13.20 -2.42
N ASP A 108 -7.41 -14.45 -2.87
CA ASP A 108 -8.06 -14.95 -4.09
C ASP A 108 -9.57 -14.94 -3.80
N ASP A 109 -10.33 -14.17 -4.57
CA ASP A 109 -11.79 -14.14 -4.49
C ASP A 109 -12.36 -15.36 -5.23
#